data_AF-A0A830GGY5-F1
#
_entry.id   AF-A0A830GGY5-F1
#
_cell.length_a   1.000
_cell.length_b   1.000
_cell.length_c   1.000
_cell.angle_alpha   90.00
_cell.angle_beta   90.00
_cell.angle_gamma   90.00
#
_symmetry.space_group_name_H-M   'P 1'
#
loop_
_entity.id
_entity.type
_entity.pdbx_description
1 polymer ?
#
loop_
_entity_poly.entity_id
_entity_poly.type
_entity_poly.pdbx_seq_one_letter_code
_entity_poly.pdbx_strand_id
1 'polypeptide(L)'
;MPNGHFEESGASIDYGDAKVLFPVAELDGTILQHRDAELALGDVESENVIVIAPTGLASSYALTQRPLTAIPVAGLSSDVRSELDDALNVPIDAFELIQIGKWTTDSLDHSLAEYTDA
;
A
#
# COMPACT_ATOMS: atom_id res chain seq x y z
N MET A 1 -8.71 -7.63 15.74
CA MET A 1 -9.53 -7.24 14.58
C MET A 1 -8.53 -6.84 13.51
N PRO A 2 -8.62 -7.31 12.26
CA PRO A 2 -7.73 -6.79 11.24
C PRO A 2 -8.10 -5.33 11.06
N ASN A 3 -7.15 -4.42 11.27
CA ASN A 3 -7.33 -3.01 10.95
C ASN A 3 -7.44 -2.94 9.42
N GLY A 4 -8.68 -3.04 8.94
CA GLY A 4 -9.05 -3.10 7.54
C GLY A 4 -8.97 -1.72 6.91
N HIS A 5 -7.79 -1.11 6.90
CA HIS A 5 -7.56 0.15 6.20
C HIS A 5 -7.89 0.05 4.71
N PHE A 6 -8.00 -1.16 4.15
CA PHE A 6 -8.36 -1.37 2.75
C PHE A 6 -9.84 -1.02 2.43
N GLU A 7 -10.75 -1.08 3.41
CA GLU A 7 -12.17 -0.71 3.22
C GLU A 7 -12.48 0.70 3.73
N GLU A 8 -11.65 1.26 4.62
CA GLU A 8 -11.86 2.59 5.24
C GLU A 8 -10.71 3.59 4.94
N SER A 9 -9.93 3.35 3.89
CA SER A 9 -8.85 4.28 3.48
C SER A 9 -9.41 5.65 3.10
N GLY A 10 -8.71 6.71 3.48
CA GLY A 10 -9.10 8.08 3.11
C GLY A 10 -9.06 8.36 1.61
N ALA A 11 -8.15 7.70 0.88
CA ALA A 11 -8.13 7.74 -0.57
C ALA A 11 -7.52 6.46 -1.17
N SER A 12 -7.82 6.22 -2.44
CA SER A 12 -7.22 5.15 -3.24
C SER A 12 -6.66 5.71 -4.53
N ILE A 13 -5.44 5.32 -4.89
CA ILE A 13 -4.84 5.62 -6.20
C ILE A 13 -4.77 4.34 -7.01
N ASP A 14 -5.16 4.41 -8.26
CA ASP A 14 -5.08 3.29 -9.18
C ASP A 14 -3.61 2.89 -9.44
N TYR A 15 -3.35 1.59 -9.51
CA TYR A 15 -2.01 1.05 -9.76
C TYR A 15 -1.37 1.60 -11.05
N GLY A 16 -2.19 1.97 -12.04
CA GLY A 16 -1.75 2.58 -13.28
C GLY A 16 -1.14 3.97 -13.09
N ASP A 17 -1.70 4.75 -12.16
CA ASP A 17 -1.32 6.13 -11.86
C ASP A 17 -0.25 6.18 -10.74
N ALA A 18 -0.21 5.16 -9.89
CA ALA A 18 0.82 4.97 -8.87
C ALA A 18 2.16 4.43 -9.41
N LYS A 19 2.38 4.42 -10.73
CA LYS A 19 3.59 3.83 -11.34
C LYS A 19 4.87 4.52 -10.91
N VAL A 20 4.80 5.83 -10.64
CA VAL A 20 5.92 6.63 -10.12
C VAL A 20 6.49 6.09 -8.80
N LEU A 21 5.69 5.34 -8.03
CA LEU A 21 6.12 4.68 -6.80
C LEU A 21 6.93 3.39 -7.04
N PHE A 22 7.07 2.95 -8.29
CA PHE A 22 7.76 1.71 -8.63
C PHE A 22 9.00 1.96 -9.51
N PRO A 23 10.16 1.36 -9.17
CA PRO A 23 10.39 0.47 -8.03
C PRO A 23 10.58 1.26 -6.71
N VAL A 24 9.93 0.78 -5.63
CA VAL A 24 9.98 1.46 -4.32
C VAL A 24 11.39 1.69 -3.80
N ALA A 25 12.36 0.82 -4.14
CA ALA A 25 13.75 0.94 -3.71
C ALA A 25 14.52 2.11 -4.34
N GLU A 26 13.99 2.69 -5.41
CA GLU A 26 14.58 3.86 -6.10
C GLU A 26 13.93 5.18 -5.64
N LEU A 27 12.93 5.12 -4.75
CA LEU A 27 12.31 6.32 -4.21
C LEU A 27 13.23 7.01 -3.20
N ASP A 28 13.31 8.33 -3.34
CA ASP A 28 13.88 9.18 -2.31
C ASP A 28 12.95 9.20 -1.09
N GLY A 29 13.48 8.88 0.08
CA GLY A 29 12.76 8.97 1.34
C GLY A 29 12.82 7.70 2.19
N THR A 30 11.98 7.67 3.22
CA THR A 30 11.84 6.50 4.10
C THR A 30 10.88 5.51 3.48
N ILE A 31 11.28 4.24 3.43
CA ILE A 31 10.45 3.14 2.97
C ILE A 31 10.36 2.14 4.11
N LEU A 32 9.16 1.95 4.65
CA LEU A 32 8.90 0.99 5.71
C LEU A 32 8.31 -0.27 5.08
N GLN A 33 8.80 -1.44 5.46
CA GLN A 33 8.33 -2.72 4.91
C GLN A 33 8.04 -3.73 6.02
N HIS A 34 7.22 -4.72 5.71
CA HIS A 34 6.85 -5.81 6.63
C HIS A 34 6.32 -5.24 7.97
N ARG A 35 6.91 -5.64 9.09
CA ARG A 35 6.50 -5.23 10.43
C ARG A 35 6.56 -3.72 10.64
N ASP A 36 7.55 -3.04 10.07
CA ASP A 36 7.66 -1.58 10.24
C ASP A 36 6.53 -0.86 9.50
N ALA A 37 6.06 -1.41 8.37
CA ALA A 37 4.88 -0.92 7.67
C ALA A 37 3.60 -1.21 8.47
N GLU A 38 3.46 -2.40 9.05
CA GLU A 38 2.30 -2.76 9.88
C GLU A 38 2.17 -1.83 11.10
N LEU A 39 3.28 -1.55 11.77
CA LEU A 39 3.31 -0.65 12.93
C LEU A 39 2.95 0.78 12.51
N ALA A 40 3.59 1.30 11.46
CA ALA A 40 3.31 2.65 10.99
C ALA A 40 1.87 2.84 10.52
N LEU A 41 1.32 1.88 9.78
CA LEU A 41 -0.07 1.92 9.32
C LEU A 41 -1.06 1.74 10.49
N GLY A 42 -0.72 0.93 11.50
CA GLY A 42 -1.55 0.75 12.69
C GLY A 42 -1.56 1.93 13.65
N ASP A 43 -0.54 2.79 13.60
CA ASP A 43 -0.42 4.01 14.41
C ASP A 43 -1.14 5.23 13.79
N VAL A 44 -1.57 5.14 12.53
CA VAL A 44 -2.21 6.22 11.77
C VAL A 44 -3.70 5.89 11.52
N GLU A 45 -4.56 6.90 11.55
CA GLU A 45 -5.99 6.73 11.24
C GLU A 45 -6.17 6.38 9.75
N SER A 46 -7.10 5.45 9.44
CA SER A 46 -7.32 4.99 8.06
C SER A 46 -7.59 6.11 7.06
N GLU A 47 -8.21 7.21 7.51
CA GLU A 47 -8.50 8.38 6.68
C GLU A 47 -7.25 9.16 6.24
N ASN A 48 -6.12 8.99 6.94
CA ASN A 48 -4.84 9.61 6.59
C ASN A 48 -3.96 8.67 5.76
N VAL A 49 -4.48 7.51 5.33
CA VAL A 49 -3.76 6.52 4.53
C VAL A 49 -4.32 6.47 3.10
N ILE A 50 -3.41 6.57 2.14
CA ILE A 50 -3.70 6.32 0.71
C ILE A 50 -3.37 4.86 0.39
N VAL A 51 -4.31 4.12 -0.19
CA VAL A 51 -4.07 2.74 -0.65
C VAL A 51 -3.86 2.67 -2.15
N ILE A 52 -2.92 1.84 -2.61
CA ILE A 52 -2.79 1.55 -4.05
C ILE A 52 -3.77 0.45 -4.45
N ALA A 53 -4.76 0.81 -5.26
CA ALA A 53 -5.81 -0.08 -5.74
C ALA A 53 -5.40 -0.76 -7.06
N PRO A 54 -5.65 -2.07 -7.23
CA PRO A 54 -5.40 -2.73 -8.51
C PRO A 54 -6.44 -2.32 -9.57
N THR A 55 -5.99 -2.05 -10.79
CA THR A 55 -6.86 -1.79 -11.95
C THR A 55 -7.27 -3.05 -12.72
N GLY A 56 -6.66 -4.20 -12.39
CA GLY A 56 -6.99 -5.49 -12.98
C GLY A 56 -6.30 -6.66 -12.30
N LEU A 57 -6.43 -7.86 -12.89
CA LEU A 57 -5.90 -9.10 -12.32
C LEU A 57 -4.37 -9.06 -12.19
N ALA A 58 -3.68 -8.55 -13.21
CA ALA A 58 -2.22 -8.46 -13.23
C ALA A 58 -1.69 -7.53 -12.13
N SER A 59 -2.28 -6.35 -11.95
CA SER A 59 -1.90 -5.41 -10.88
C SER A 59 -2.27 -5.95 -9.49
N SER A 60 -3.41 -6.65 -9.38
CA SER A 60 -3.81 -7.30 -8.12
C SER A 60 -2.78 -8.34 -7.69
N TYR A 61 -2.32 -9.16 -8.62
CA TYR A 61 -1.26 -10.13 -8.36
C TYR A 61 0.07 -9.44 -8.02
N ALA A 62 0.44 -8.40 -8.78
CA ALA A 62 1.65 -7.62 -8.52
C ALA A 62 1.66 -6.95 -7.12
N LEU A 63 0.50 -6.47 -6.64
CA LEU A 63 0.36 -5.91 -5.30
C LEU A 63 0.36 -7.00 -4.22
N THR A 64 -0.23 -8.16 -4.49
CA THR A 64 -0.31 -9.27 -3.53
C THR A 64 1.04 -9.97 -3.33
N GLN A 65 1.88 -10.03 -4.37
CA GLN A 65 3.22 -10.62 -4.28
C GLN A 65 4.26 -9.72 -3.61
N ARG A 66 3.90 -8.47 -3.32
CA ARG A 66 4.81 -7.50 -2.71
C ARG A 66 4.69 -7.53 -1.18
N PRO A 67 5.80 -7.27 -0.47
CA PRO A 67 5.72 -7.04 0.96
C PRO A 67 4.84 -5.81 1.23
N LEU A 68 4.05 -5.85 2.30
CA LEU A 68 3.36 -4.67 2.81
C LEU A 68 4.39 -3.56 3.00
N THR A 69 4.15 -2.44 2.34
CA THR A 69 5.06 -1.29 2.32
C THR A 69 4.27 -0.04 2.69
N ALA A 70 4.82 0.76 3.59
CA ALA A 70 4.30 2.07 3.96
C ALA A 70 5.34 3.14 3.60
N ILE A 71 4.91 4.17 2.88
CA ILE A 71 5.76 5.26 2.43
C ILE A 71 5.23 6.57 3.03
N PRO A 72 5.99 7.28 3.87
CA PRO A 72 5.59 8.58 4.37
C PRO A 72 5.52 9.61 3.24
N VAL A 73 4.37 10.28 3.10
CA VAL A 73 4.17 11.33 2.09
C VAL A 73 5.22 12.43 2.25
N ALA A 74 5.48 12.83 3.50
CA ALA A 74 6.46 13.86 3.83
C ALA A 74 7.90 13.53 3.40
N GLY A 75 8.21 12.25 3.10
CA GLY A 75 9.51 11.81 2.63
C GLY A 75 9.66 11.81 1.10
N LEU A 76 8.56 11.89 0.35
CA LEU A 76 8.59 11.84 -1.12
C LEU A 76 9.14 13.13 -1.72
N SER A 77 9.80 13.02 -2.88
CA SER A 77 10.23 14.18 -3.66
C SER A 77 9.03 14.98 -4.19
N SER A 78 9.24 16.26 -4.50
CA SER A 78 8.20 17.13 -5.04
C SER A 78 7.65 16.63 -6.38
N ASP A 79 8.49 16.03 -7.21
CA ASP A 79 8.09 15.49 -8.51
C ASP A 79 7.12 14.32 -8.33
N VAL A 80 7.44 13.39 -7.42
CA VAL A 80 6.58 12.23 -7.11
C VAL A 80 5.26 12.69 -6.51
N ARG A 81 5.28 13.66 -5.59
CA ARG A 81 4.05 14.22 -5.00
C ARG A 81 3.16 14.87 -6.05
N SER A 82 3.73 15.68 -6.94
CA SER A 82 2.97 16.35 -7.99
C SER A 82 2.29 15.38 -8.94
N GLU A 83 2.94 14.26 -9.28
CA GLU A 83 2.35 13.24 -10.15
C GLU A 83 1.20 12.49 -9.46
N LEU A 84 1.32 12.24 -8.15
CA LEU A 84 0.25 11.61 -7.38
C LEU A 84 -0.91 12.56 -7.06
N ASP A 85 -0.64 13.86 -6.90
CA ASP A 85 -1.65 14.90 -6.74
C ASP A 85 -2.62 14.94 -7.92
N ASP A 86 -2.11 14.76 -9.15
CA ASP A 86 -2.94 14.72 -10.36
C ASP A 86 -3.93 13.53 -10.37
N ALA A 87 -3.63 12.46 -9.61
CA ALA A 87 -4.48 11.28 -9.45
C ALA A 87 -5.47 11.38 -8.28
N LEU A 88 -5.35 12.42 -7.43
CA LEU A 88 -6.17 12.61 -6.24
C LEU A 88 -7.10 13.82 -6.38
N ASN A 89 -8.27 13.76 -5.72
CA ASN A 89 -9.17 14.91 -5.63
C ASN A 89 -8.82 15.88 -4.49
N VAL A 90 -7.86 15.49 -3.64
CA VAL A 90 -7.41 16.21 -2.44
C VAL A 90 -5.89 16.20 -2.48
N PRO A 91 -5.20 17.28 -2.04
CA PRO A 91 -3.75 17.30 -1.99
C PRO A 91 -3.17 16.11 -1.23
N ILE A 92 -2.12 15.50 -1.77
CA ILE A 92 -1.42 14.36 -1.20
C ILE A 92 -0.88 14.67 0.20
N ASP A 93 -0.48 15.93 0.44
CA ASP A 93 -0.01 16.40 1.75
C ASP A 93 -1.11 16.38 2.84
N ALA A 94 -2.37 16.12 2.50
CA ALA A 94 -3.43 15.84 3.47
C ALA A 94 -3.33 14.44 4.09
N PHE A 95 -2.52 13.56 3.51
CA PHE A 95 -2.32 12.19 3.95
C PHE A 95 -0.92 12.01 4.56
N GLU A 96 -0.79 11.03 5.46
CA GLU A 96 0.45 10.76 6.17
C GLU A 96 1.26 9.64 5.48
N LEU A 97 0.56 8.58 5.07
CA LEU A 97 1.19 7.35 4.56
C LEU A 97 0.53 6.89 3.25
N ILE A 98 1.35 6.32 2.37
CA ILE A 98 0.90 5.52 1.23
C ILE A 98 1.15 4.06 1.53
N GLN A 99 0.10 3.24 1.44
CA GLN A 99 0.16 1.80 1.55
C GLN A 99 0.27 1.15 0.17
N ILE A 100 1.34 0.36 -0.03
CA ILE A 100 1.52 -0.51 -1.18
C ILE A 100 1.46 -1.97 -0.72
N GLY A 101 0.68 -2.75 -1.44
CA GLY A 101 0.44 -4.16 -1.12
C GLY A 101 -0.70 -4.33 -0.11
N LYS A 102 -0.95 -5.57 0.26
CA LYS A 102 -2.03 -5.92 1.19
C LYS A 102 -1.45 -6.23 2.56
N TRP A 103 -2.20 -5.87 3.60
CA TRP A 103 -2.02 -6.48 4.90
C TRP A 103 -2.23 -7.98 4.73
N THR A 104 -1.14 -8.73 4.79
CA THR A 104 -1.23 -10.13 5.13
C THR A 104 -1.56 -10.18 6.60
N THR A 105 -2.84 -9.99 6.99
CA THR A 105 -3.35 -10.91 8.02
C THR A 105 -2.90 -12.27 7.56
N ASP A 106 -2.25 -13.07 8.40
CA ASP A 106 -2.04 -14.50 8.19
C ASP A 106 -3.30 -15.07 7.52
N SER A 107 -3.34 -15.01 6.20
CA SER A 107 -4.03 -15.95 5.37
C SER A 107 -3.37 -17.19 5.88
N LEU A 108 -4.12 -17.99 6.66
CA LEU A 108 -3.77 -19.37 6.88
C LEU A 108 -3.33 -19.84 5.52
N ASP A 109 -2.01 -19.91 5.32
CA ASP A 109 -1.41 -20.51 4.16
C ASP A 109 -1.89 -21.94 4.37
N HIS A 110 -3.05 -22.26 3.79
CA HIS A 110 -3.60 -23.59 3.78
C HIS A 110 -2.55 -24.36 3.00
N SER A 111 -1.59 -24.87 3.75
CA SER A 111 -0.46 -25.60 3.23
C SER A 111 -1.07 -26.68 2.37
N LEU A 112 -0.55 -26.86 1.16
CA LEU A 112 -0.96 -27.94 0.24
C LEU A 112 -0.93 -29.34 0.90
N ALA A 113 -0.35 -29.46 2.10
CA ALA A 113 -0.43 -30.61 2.99
C ALA A 113 -1.87 -31.00 3.41
N GLU A 114 -2.84 -30.07 3.43
CA GLU A 114 -4.24 -30.38 3.75
C GLU A 114 -4.95 -31.22 2.67
N TYR A 115 -4.36 -31.35 1.47
CA TYR A 115 -4.88 -32.18 0.37
C TYR A 115 -4.31 -33.61 0.34
N THR A 116 -3.81 -34.13 1.47
CA THR A 116 -3.39 -35.54 1.58
C THR A 116 -4.35 -36.32 2.47
N ASP A 117 -5.59 -36.47 2.04
CA ASP A 117 -6.42 -37.61 2.45
C ASP A 117 -7.28 -38.04 1.25
N ALA A 118 -6.88 -39.15 0.64
CA ALA A 118 -7.57 -39.86 -0.43
C ALA A 118 -7.54 -41.35 -0.13
#